data_AF-A0AAW6XKE0-F1
#
_entry.id   AF-A0AAW6XKE0-F1
#
_cell.length_a   1.000
_cell.length_b   1.000
_cell.length_c   1.000
_cell.angle_alpha   90.00
_cell.angle_beta   90.00
_cell.angle_gamma   90.00
#
_symmetry.space_group_name_H-M   'P 1'
#
loop_
_entity.id
_entity.type
_entity.pdbx_description
1 polymer ?
#
loop_
_entity_poly.entity_id
_entity_poly.type
_entity_poly.pdbx_seq_one_letter_code
_entity_poly.pdbx_strand_id
1 'polypeptide(L)'
;MKLLLKTLRLIGVRKKYEVHFHKGLNYISGPTSTGKTAILELIDYAFGKTNHKSYIEIGESCTDVELEFYISENLYKIKRPLSAFKEPVLLQTYDSVKEKFTQARTLEIDILSNEKSLSYLLLSKLNLTNLIIRGGDFSFRDLFKFSYLKQTNIDNENILNEQNWALNGKEKATFEIILDIYDSLLGDLQQSLKIEKESLKVKEIRYEAVREFLKTAEVENYETVQVKSVEIDSKLEDINSKIENYKSDILKTEVGNDVNELIVLISDQKEKLSNLRNKFLDQEQYIQKLQLLENQYFADIEKISEQIAGIKAINKYEYLYCPNCLRPISLHEESSCLLCHQNMDDIVIEINDLKKERKNLQKRKMSFTLILIQKKKKILE
;
A
#
# COMPACT_ATOMS: atom_id res chain seq x y z
N MET A 1 10.07 11.71 31.35
CA MET A 1 9.70 10.27 31.41
C MET A 1 9.77 9.79 32.87
N LYS A 2 8.65 9.38 33.49
CA LYS A 2 8.63 8.88 34.89
C LYS A 2 8.42 7.35 34.90
N LEU A 3 9.39 6.59 34.38
CA LEU A 3 9.48 5.15 34.63
C LEU A 3 10.30 4.95 35.91
N LEU A 4 9.77 4.25 36.90
CA LEU A 4 10.49 3.96 38.15
C LEU A 4 10.36 2.49 38.51
N LEU A 5 11.47 1.79 38.69
CA LEU A 5 11.47 0.41 39.18
C LEU A 5 11.10 0.39 40.67
N LYS A 6 10.30 -0.60 41.09
CA LYS A 6 9.91 -0.81 42.48
C LYS A 6 10.49 -2.12 43.02
N THR A 7 10.19 -3.24 42.36
CA THR A 7 10.62 -4.56 42.82
C THR A 7 10.87 -5.46 41.63
N LEU A 8 12.01 -6.17 41.62
CA LEU A 8 12.23 -7.34 40.77
C LEU A 8 12.10 -8.59 41.64
N ARG A 9 11.29 -9.56 41.21
CA ARG A 9 11.18 -10.86 41.89
C ARG A 9 11.46 -12.01 40.94
N LEU A 10 12.20 -13.00 41.41
CA LEU A 10 12.32 -14.30 40.76
C LEU A 10 11.51 -15.32 41.55
N ILE A 11 10.54 -15.93 40.87
CA ILE A 11 9.71 -16.98 41.44
C ILE A 11 10.51 -18.28 41.36
N GLY A 12 11.19 -18.61 42.45
CA GLY A 12 11.87 -19.88 42.58
C GLY A 12 10.93 -21.03 42.96
N VAL A 13 11.28 -22.25 42.56
CA VAL A 13 10.56 -23.48 42.94
C VAL A 13 10.56 -23.66 44.47
N ARG A 14 11.64 -23.25 45.14
CA ARG A 14 11.81 -23.38 46.60
C ARG A 14 11.61 -22.08 47.38
N LYS A 15 11.99 -20.94 46.81
CA LYS A 15 11.91 -19.62 47.47
C LYS A 15 11.82 -18.51 46.45
N LYS A 16 11.28 -17.36 46.87
CA LYS A 16 11.25 -16.14 46.07
C LYS A 16 12.51 -15.32 46.35
N TYR A 17 13.12 -14.79 45.30
CA TYR A 17 14.23 -13.84 45.41
C TYR A 17 13.71 -12.46 45.05
N GLU A 18 13.90 -11.46 45.91
CA GLU A 18 13.36 -10.12 45.68
C GLU A 18 14.48 -9.08 45.76
N VAL A 19 14.43 -8.11 44.86
CA VAL A 19 15.30 -6.93 44.86
C VAL A 19 14.38 -5.71 44.86
N HIS A 20 14.46 -4.90 45.91
CA HIS A 20 13.70 -3.66 46.03
C HIS A 20 14.52 -2.48 45.54
N PHE A 21 13.87 -1.60 44.78
CA PHE A 21 14.45 -0.38 44.26
C PHE A 21 13.82 0.82 44.95
N HIS A 22 14.65 1.80 45.29
CA HIS A 22 14.24 3.05 45.91
C HIS A 22 14.35 4.21 44.93
N LYS A 23 13.69 5.33 45.24
CA LYS A 23 13.87 6.56 44.46
C LYS A 23 15.30 7.10 44.68
N GLY A 24 15.93 7.60 43.62
CA GLY A 24 17.29 8.11 43.66
C GLY A 24 18.31 7.10 43.17
N LEU A 25 19.50 7.08 43.80
CA LEU A 25 20.61 6.22 43.40
C LEU A 25 20.53 4.86 44.12
N ASN A 26 20.42 3.79 43.34
CA ASN A 26 20.52 2.42 43.84
C ASN A 26 21.87 1.85 43.40
N TYR A 27 22.70 1.46 44.36
CA TYR A 27 24.02 0.86 44.11
C TYR A 27 23.99 -0.62 44.46
N ILE A 28 24.25 -1.49 43.47
CA ILE A 28 24.27 -2.94 43.64
C ILE A 28 25.74 -3.42 43.71
N SER A 29 26.22 -3.66 44.93
CA SER A 29 27.57 -4.16 45.18
C SER A 29 27.59 -5.65 45.52
N GLY A 30 28.71 -6.31 45.24
CA GLY A 30 28.97 -7.70 45.59
C GLY A 30 30.23 -8.22 44.92
N PRO A 31 30.68 -9.44 45.22
CA PRO A 31 31.75 -10.11 44.48
C PRO A 31 31.44 -10.28 42.99
N THR A 32 32.45 -10.66 42.20
CA THR A 32 32.22 -11.09 40.81
C THR A 32 31.36 -12.36 40.78
N SER A 33 30.57 -12.53 39.72
CA SER A 33 29.72 -13.72 39.50
C SER A 33 28.57 -13.93 40.48
N THR A 34 28.14 -12.89 41.22
CA THR A 34 26.99 -12.97 42.14
C THR A 34 25.64 -12.54 41.53
N GLY A 35 25.52 -12.55 40.21
CA GLY A 35 24.25 -12.24 39.54
C GLY A 35 23.89 -10.76 39.42
N LYS A 36 24.80 -9.82 39.72
CA LYS A 36 24.56 -8.37 39.57
C LYS A 36 24.12 -7.98 38.15
N THR A 37 24.83 -8.49 37.15
CA THR A 37 24.48 -8.29 35.72
C THR A 37 23.15 -8.97 35.38
N ALA A 38 22.85 -10.11 36.01
CA ALA A 38 21.61 -10.85 35.78
C ALA A 38 20.38 -10.03 36.21
N ILE A 39 20.45 -9.28 37.33
CA ILE A 39 19.36 -8.39 37.77
C ILE A 39 18.96 -7.42 36.65
N LEU A 40 19.95 -6.73 36.06
CA LEU A 40 19.70 -5.75 34.99
C LEU A 40 19.24 -6.42 33.69
N GLU A 41 19.84 -7.56 33.32
CA GLU A 41 19.42 -8.31 32.14
C GLU A 41 18.00 -8.88 32.25
N LEU A 42 17.56 -9.23 33.46
CA LEU A 42 16.22 -9.72 33.74
C LEU A 42 15.18 -8.59 33.74
N ILE A 43 15.56 -7.37 34.15
CA ILE A 43 14.72 -6.18 33.96
C ILE A 43 14.56 -5.90 32.46
N ASP A 44 15.65 -5.91 31.69
CA ASP A 44 15.65 -5.77 30.22
C ASP A 44 14.76 -6.85 29.57
N TYR A 45 14.80 -8.08 30.08
CA TYR A 45 13.94 -9.19 29.67
C TYR A 45 12.47 -8.98 30.01
N ALA A 46 12.14 -8.56 31.23
CA ALA A 46 10.76 -8.27 31.61
C ALA A 46 10.13 -7.18 30.73
N PHE A 47 10.91 -6.19 30.28
CA PHE A 47 10.48 -5.15 29.34
C PHE A 47 10.47 -5.57 27.85
N GLY A 48 10.50 -6.87 27.55
CA GLY A 48 10.23 -7.38 26.20
C GLY A 48 11.46 -7.67 25.33
N LYS A 49 12.65 -7.86 25.92
CA LYS A 49 13.77 -8.47 25.18
C LYS A 49 13.42 -9.92 24.84
N THR A 50 13.75 -10.39 23.64
CA THR A 50 13.46 -11.76 23.19
C THR A 50 13.92 -12.80 24.20
N ASN A 51 15.23 -12.82 24.51
CA ASN A 51 15.85 -13.80 25.42
C ASN A 51 16.79 -13.11 26.44
N HIS A 52 16.98 -13.74 27.59
CA HIS A 52 18.06 -13.41 28.53
C HIS A 52 19.22 -14.41 28.40
N LYS A 53 20.38 -14.12 29.02
CA LYS A 53 21.48 -15.10 29.09
C LYS A 53 21.06 -16.33 29.90
N SER A 54 21.52 -17.51 29.49
CA SER A 54 21.29 -18.76 30.20
C SER A 54 22.10 -18.77 31.50
N TYR A 55 21.50 -18.29 32.58
CA TYR A 55 22.03 -18.46 33.93
C TYR A 55 21.55 -19.79 34.47
N ILE A 56 22.45 -20.76 34.63
CA ILE A 56 22.14 -22.15 34.99
C ILE A 56 21.33 -22.19 36.30
N GLU A 57 21.78 -21.44 37.31
CA GLU A 57 21.14 -21.40 38.63
C GLU A 57 19.73 -20.83 38.59
N ILE A 58 19.49 -19.83 37.72
CA ILE A 58 18.18 -19.19 37.55
C ILE A 58 17.26 -20.10 36.74
N GLY A 59 17.76 -20.74 35.68
CA GLY A 59 16.98 -21.65 34.84
C GLY A 59 16.55 -22.93 35.54
N GLU A 60 17.38 -23.46 36.46
CA GLU A 60 17.04 -24.65 37.23
C GLU A 60 16.15 -24.35 38.45
N SER A 61 16.33 -23.16 39.05
CA SER A 61 15.68 -22.85 40.32
C SER A 61 14.45 -21.98 40.19
N CYS A 62 14.21 -21.30 39.06
CA CYS A 62 13.16 -20.29 38.90
C CYS A 62 12.27 -20.54 37.67
N THR A 63 10.97 -20.28 37.84
CA THR A 63 9.96 -20.44 36.79
C THR A 63 9.68 -19.14 36.07
N ASP A 64 9.52 -18.05 36.83
CA ASP A 64 9.06 -16.76 36.32
C ASP A 64 9.88 -15.61 36.89
N VAL A 65 9.94 -14.51 36.12
CA VAL A 65 10.33 -13.19 36.59
C VAL A 65 9.10 -12.30 36.75
N GLU A 66 9.01 -11.61 37.88
CA GLU A 66 8.05 -10.53 38.09
C GLU A 66 8.78 -9.19 38.21
N LEU A 67 8.27 -8.17 37.54
CA LEU A 67 8.76 -6.81 37.63
C LEU A 67 7.62 -5.86 38.01
N GLU A 68 7.75 -5.22 39.16
CA GLU A 68 6.91 -4.11 39.59
C GLU A 68 7.57 -2.78 39.28
N PHE A 69 6.83 -1.90 38.62
CA PHE A 69 7.33 -0.59 38.20
C PHE A 69 6.19 0.43 38.10
N TYR A 70 6.53 1.69 38.27
CA TYR A 70 5.62 2.81 38.03
C TYR A 70 5.82 3.36 36.63
N ILE A 71 4.72 3.63 35.93
CA ILE A 71 4.69 4.56 34.81
C ILE A 71 3.79 5.72 35.21
N SER A 72 4.36 6.92 35.24
CA SER A 72 3.70 8.13 35.74
C SER A 72 3.30 7.93 37.21
N GLU A 73 2.02 7.73 37.51
CA GLU A 73 1.51 7.52 38.87
C GLU A 73 0.95 6.10 39.10
N ASN A 74 0.84 5.30 38.04
CA ASN A 74 0.24 3.97 38.10
C ASN A 74 1.29 2.89 38.33
N LEU A 75 1.01 1.97 39.24
CA LEU A 75 1.84 0.80 39.52
C LEU A 75 1.41 -0.38 38.64
N TYR A 76 2.38 -0.92 37.91
CA TYR A 76 2.20 -2.09 37.05
C TYR A 76 3.07 -3.25 37.54
N LYS A 77 2.62 -4.47 37.23
CA LYS A 77 3.39 -5.69 37.43
C LYS A 77 3.39 -6.52 36.16
N ILE A 78 4.57 -6.80 35.65
CA ILE A 78 4.82 -7.77 34.57
C ILE A 78 5.19 -9.10 35.21
N LYS A 79 4.61 -10.20 34.74
CA LYS A 79 5.06 -11.56 35.03
C LYS A 79 5.35 -12.27 33.70
N ARG A 80 6.56 -12.82 33.57
CA ARG A 80 7.03 -13.50 32.36
C ARG A 80 7.78 -14.80 32.72
N PRO A 81 7.51 -15.92 32.03
CA PRO A 81 8.23 -17.17 32.25
C PRO A 81 9.69 -17.08 31.80
N LEU A 82 10.62 -17.73 32.51
CA LEU A 82 12.07 -17.69 32.22
C LEU A 82 12.51 -18.78 31.22
N SER A 83 11.77 -19.89 31.14
CA SER A 83 12.08 -21.03 30.27
C SER A 83 11.32 -21.00 28.93
N ALA A 84 10.18 -20.32 28.87
CA ALA A 84 9.29 -20.28 27.72
C ALA A 84 9.28 -18.90 27.05
N PHE A 85 10.34 -18.57 26.29
CA PHE A 85 10.55 -17.22 25.74
C PHE A 85 9.42 -16.67 24.85
N LYS A 86 8.69 -17.57 24.19
CA LYS A 86 7.58 -17.25 23.26
C LYS A 86 6.22 -17.14 23.94
N GLU A 87 6.12 -17.51 25.21
CA GLU A 87 4.86 -17.40 25.93
C GLU A 87 4.49 -15.93 26.19
N PRO A 88 3.19 -15.61 26.16
CA PRO A 88 2.75 -14.24 26.37
C PRO A 88 3.01 -13.77 27.81
N VAL A 89 3.21 -12.47 27.93
CA VAL A 89 3.48 -11.78 29.20
C VAL A 89 2.18 -11.47 29.92
N LEU A 90 2.13 -11.72 31.22
CA LEU A 90 1.02 -11.31 32.05
C LEU A 90 1.28 -9.91 32.62
N LEU A 91 0.46 -8.93 32.24
CA LEU A 91 0.50 -7.59 32.81
C LEU A 91 -0.68 -7.40 33.77
N GLN A 92 -0.39 -6.92 34.97
CA GLN A 92 -1.39 -6.57 35.98
C GLN A 92 -1.24 -5.10 36.37
N THR A 93 -2.38 -4.45 36.66
CA THR A 93 -2.40 -3.05 37.12
C THR A 93 -2.79 -3.01 38.59
N TYR A 94 -2.11 -2.18 39.39
CA TYR A 94 -2.46 -2.02 40.78
C TYR A 94 -3.73 -1.17 40.93
N ASP A 95 -4.71 -1.70 41.66
CA ASP A 95 -5.90 -0.96 42.05
C ASP A 95 -5.69 -0.40 43.45
N SER A 96 -5.52 0.93 43.55
CA SER A 96 -5.31 1.63 44.82
C SER A 96 -6.50 1.53 45.77
N VAL A 97 -7.72 1.26 45.28
CA VAL A 97 -8.93 1.14 46.11
C VAL A 97 -9.02 -0.25 46.75
N LYS A 98 -8.65 -1.28 46.00
CA LYS A 98 -8.68 -2.69 46.47
C LYS A 98 -7.35 -3.15 47.08
N GLU A 99 -6.34 -2.30 47.06
CA GLU A 99 -4.96 -2.54 47.47
C GLU A 99 -4.33 -3.80 46.86
N LYS A 100 -4.78 -4.19 45.66
CA LYS A 100 -4.38 -5.44 44.99
C LYS A 100 -4.12 -5.20 43.51
N PHE A 101 -3.27 -6.04 42.93
CA PHE A 101 -3.15 -6.12 41.48
C PHE A 101 -4.42 -6.72 40.90
N THR A 102 -5.06 -5.98 39.99
CA THR A 102 -6.28 -6.37 39.28
C THR A 102 -6.04 -6.29 37.77
N GLN A 103 -6.98 -6.83 36.98
CA GLN A 103 -6.96 -6.82 35.51
C GLN A 103 -5.69 -7.43 34.91
N ALA A 104 -5.63 -8.77 34.88
CA ALA A 104 -4.55 -9.48 34.22
C ALA A 104 -4.80 -9.51 32.70
N ARG A 105 -3.92 -8.87 31.93
CA ARG A 105 -3.91 -8.94 30.46
C ARG A 105 -2.77 -9.82 30.02
N THR A 106 -3.07 -10.74 29.11
CA THR A 106 -2.09 -11.57 28.42
C THR A 106 -1.63 -10.81 27.18
N LEU A 107 -0.35 -10.48 27.11
CA LEU A 107 0.24 -9.64 26.07
C LEU A 107 1.26 -10.42 25.27
N GLU A 108 1.22 -10.28 23.96
CA GLU A 108 2.20 -10.93 23.08
C GLU A 108 3.52 -10.13 23.07
N ILE A 109 4.60 -10.86 22.84
CA ILE A 109 5.94 -10.31 22.62
C ILE A 109 6.18 -10.32 21.11
N ASP A 110 6.89 -9.32 20.60
CA ASP A 110 7.37 -9.23 19.21
C ASP A 110 6.37 -8.94 18.08
N ILE A 111 5.09 -8.66 18.37
CA ILE A 111 4.19 -8.14 17.32
C ILE A 111 4.12 -6.62 17.47
N LEU A 112 4.85 -5.92 16.61
CA LEU A 112 4.74 -4.47 16.48
C LEU A 112 3.36 -4.12 15.88
N SER A 113 2.80 -2.98 16.28
CA SER A 113 1.46 -2.50 15.87
C SER A 113 0.22 -3.25 16.35
N ASN A 114 0.35 -4.35 17.11
CA ASN A 114 -0.81 -5.00 17.74
C ASN A 114 -1.12 -4.34 19.10
N GLU A 115 -2.36 -3.95 19.33
CA GLU A 115 -2.83 -3.41 20.63
C GLU A 115 -2.62 -4.38 21.80
N LYS A 116 -2.49 -5.69 21.50
CA LYS A 116 -2.19 -6.75 22.46
C LYS A 116 -0.69 -6.91 22.75
N SER A 117 0.17 -6.09 22.18
CA SER A 117 1.63 -6.14 22.38
C SER A 117 2.05 -5.44 23.68
N LEU A 118 3.03 -6.01 24.38
CA LEU A 118 3.65 -5.37 25.55
C LEU A 118 4.21 -3.98 25.20
N SER A 119 4.93 -3.89 24.08
CA SER A 119 5.55 -2.66 23.61
C SER A 119 4.51 -1.57 23.34
N TYR A 120 3.41 -1.93 22.67
CA TYR A 120 2.32 -0.99 22.38
C TYR A 120 1.72 -0.43 23.67
N LEU A 121 1.43 -1.31 24.64
CA LEU A 121 0.82 -0.88 25.90
C LEU A 121 1.76 0.03 26.69
N LEU A 122 3.05 -0.30 26.80
CA LEU A 122 4.03 0.56 27.47
C LEU A 122 4.14 1.94 26.80
N LEU A 123 4.20 1.99 25.47
CA LEU A 123 4.21 3.24 24.71
C LEU A 123 2.92 4.04 24.90
N SER A 124 1.76 3.37 24.96
CA SER A 124 0.48 4.05 25.21
C SER A 124 0.39 4.73 26.56
N LYS A 125 1.00 4.15 27.60
CA LYS A 125 1.08 4.77 28.92
C LYS A 125 2.07 5.94 28.98
N LEU A 126 2.94 6.05 27.98
CA LEU A 126 3.87 7.16 27.80
C LEU A 126 3.37 8.22 26.81
N ASN A 127 2.14 8.08 26.28
CA ASN A 127 1.59 8.94 25.22
C ASN A 127 2.41 8.92 23.92
N LEU A 128 3.09 7.81 23.61
CA LEU A 128 3.93 7.63 22.41
C LEU A 128 3.35 6.54 21.48
N THR A 129 2.03 6.50 21.32
CA THR A 129 1.36 5.49 20.47
C THR A 129 1.51 5.76 18.97
N ASN A 130 1.54 4.70 18.17
CA ASN A 130 1.40 4.73 16.71
C ASN A 130 2.45 5.57 15.96
N LEU A 131 3.64 5.78 16.54
CA LEU A 131 4.72 6.46 15.84
C LEU A 131 5.34 5.51 14.81
N ILE A 132 5.37 5.96 13.56
CA ILE A 132 6.04 5.25 12.47
C ILE A 132 7.37 5.94 12.21
N ILE A 133 8.48 5.21 12.36
CA ILE A 133 9.82 5.77 12.18
C ILE A 133 10.47 5.13 10.96
N ARG A 134 10.65 5.94 9.90
CA ARG A 134 11.32 5.56 8.65
C ARG A 134 10.77 4.26 8.03
N GLY A 135 9.44 4.09 8.04
CA GLY A 135 8.77 2.93 7.45
C GLY A 135 8.81 1.65 8.30
N GLY A 136 9.22 1.75 9.57
CA GLY A 136 9.06 0.67 10.55
C GLY A 136 8.42 1.18 11.83
N ASP A 137 7.69 0.30 12.50
CA ASP A 137 6.98 0.63 13.73
C ASP A 137 7.96 1.00 14.86
N PHE A 138 7.62 2.04 15.62
CA PHE A 138 8.32 2.40 16.84
C PHE A 138 7.94 1.45 17.98
N SER A 139 8.94 0.90 18.67
CA SER A 139 8.74 -0.01 19.78
C SER A 139 9.27 0.57 21.10
N PHE A 140 8.73 0.10 22.22
CA PHE A 140 9.26 0.45 23.54
C PHE A 140 10.76 0.10 23.68
N ARG A 141 11.24 -0.90 22.93
CA ARG A 141 12.66 -1.31 22.90
C ARG A 141 13.56 -0.23 22.34
N ASP A 142 13.09 0.50 21.32
CA ASP A 142 13.83 1.61 20.71
C ASP A 142 14.06 2.71 21.76
N LEU A 143 13.03 3.01 22.56
CA LEU A 143 13.11 3.96 23.69
C LEU A 143 13.98 3.43 24.85
N PHE A 144 13.76 2.20 25.28
CA PHE A 144 14.40 1.62 26.47
C PHE A 144 15.92 1.47 26.30
N LYS A 145 16.41 1.34 25.07
CA LYS A 145 17.86 1.30 24.75
C LYS A 145 18.63 2.52 25.29
N PHE A 146 17.98 3.68 25.43
CA PHE A 146 18.58 4.89 26.01
C PHE A 146 18.59 4.88 27.55
N SER A 147 17.82 4.00 28.19
CA SER A 147 17.73 3.88 29.66
C SER A 147 18.57 2.72 30.22
N TYR A 148 19.06 1.81 29.37
CA TYR A 148 19.84 0.66 29.77
C TYR A 148 21.12 0.52 28.95
N LEU A 149 22.25 0.59 29.63
CA LEU A 149 23.57 0.54 29.01
C LEU A 149 24.37 -0.65 29.59
N LYS A 150 24.77 -1.56 28.71
CA LYS A 150 25.50 -2.79 29.06
C LYS A 150 26.98 -2.50 29.27
N GLN A 151 27.63 -3.29 30.14
CA GLN A 151 29.08 -3.22 30.37
C GLN A 151 29.87 -3.29 29.06
N THR A 152 29.56 -4.24 28.17
CA THR A 152 30.20 -4.38 26.85
C THR A 152 30.06 -3.16 25.95
N ASN A 153 29.04 -2.34 26.17
CA ASN A 153 28.79 -1.14 25.39
C ASN A 153 29.47 0.10 25.97
N ILE A 154 29.91 0.05 27.23
CA ILE A 154 30.75 1.09 27.85
C ILE A 154 32.18 0.95 27.33
N ASP A 155 32.65 -0.30 27.29
CA ASP A 155 34.05 -0.60 26.95
C ASP A 155 34.33 -0.41 25.45
N ASN A 156 33.28 -0.51 24.61
CA ASN A 156 33.36 -0.12 23.21
C ASN A 156 33.14 1.41 23.13
N GLU A 157 34.13 2.17 22.67
CA GLU A 157 34.08 3.63 22.41
C GLU A 157 33.03 4.08 21.38
N ASN A 158 32.02 3.25 21.12
CA ASN A 158 30.94 3.45 20.18
C ASN A 158 29.59 3.33 20.91
N ILE A 159 29.39 4.21 21.89
CA ILE A 159 28.14 4.30 22.64
C ILE A 159 27.01 4.64 21.66
N LEU A 160 25.90 3.88 21.74
CA LEU A 160 24.73 4.05 20.87
C LEU A 160 25.06 4.05 19.37
N ASN A 161 26.15 3.39 18.96
CA ASN A 161 26.63 3.33 17.58
C ASN A 161 26.87 4.73 16.95
N GLU A 162 27.38 5.69 17.73
CA GLU A 162 27.69 7.06 17.31
C GLU A 162 28.50 7.15 16.01
N GLN A 163 29.43 6.23 15.79
CA GLN A 163 30.29 6.21 14.60
C GLN A 163 29.51 6.06 13.28
N ASN A 164 28.27 5.55 13.31
CA ASN A 164 27.44 5.28 12.14
C ASN A 164 26.06 5.97 12.20
N TRP A 165 26.02 7.24 12.59
CA TRP A 165 24.78 8.01 12.69
C TRP A 165 23.94 8.05 11.41
N ALA A 166 24.58 8.03 10.23
CA ALA A 166 23.90 8.03 8.93
C ALA A 166 23.06 6.75 8.70
N LEU A 167 23.47 5.62 9.28
CA LEU A 167 22.77 4.34 9.18
C LEU A 167 21.74 4.17 10.32
N ASN A 168 21.91 4.88 11.44
CA ASN A 168 21.07 4.80 12.64
C ASN A 168 19.87 5.77 12.59
N GLY A 169 19.11 5.70 11.49
CA GLY A 169 17.95 6.56 11.28
C GLY A 169 16.87 6.42 12.36
N LYS A 170 16.74 5.23 12.96
CA LYS A 170 15.78 4.96 14.04
C LYS A 170 16.23 5.55 15.37
N GLU A 171 17.50 5.44 15.72
CA GLU A 171 18.04 6.03 16.95
C GLU A 171 17.92 7.56 16.95
N LYS A 172 18.23 8.21 15.82
CA LYS A 172 18.07 9.66 15.67
C LYS A 172 16.63 10.10 15.93
N ALA A 173 15.68 9.47 15.26
CA ALA A 173 14.26 9.78 15.44
C ALA A 173 13.78 9.49 16.87
N THR A 174 14.24 8.39 17.48
CA THR A 174 13.92 8.09 18.88
C THR A 174 14.46 9.16 19.82
N PHE A 175 15.65 9.67 19.56
CA PHE A 175 16.24 10.75 20.34
C PHE A 175 15.45 12.07 20.17
N GLU A 176 15.02 12.38 18.95
CA GLU A 176 14.12 13.52 18.68
C GLU A 176 12.79 13.39 19.42
N ILE A 177 12.24 12.17 19.53
CA ILE A 177 11.02 11.90 20.32
C ILE A 177 11.27 12.14 21.81
N ILE A 178 12.41 11.69 22.34
CA ILE A 178 12.78 11.91 23.76
C ILE A 178 12.88 13.41 24.06
N LEU A 179 13.37 14.21 23.11
CA LEU A 179 13.52 15.66 23.23
C LEU A 179 12.25 16.45 22.91
N ASP A 180 11.16 15.78 22.50
CA ASP A 180 9.90 16.42 22.09
C ASP A 180 10.05 17.35 20.86
N ILE A 181 10.98 17.02 19.96
CA ILE A 181 11.27 17.77 18.71
C ILE A 181 10.79 16.99 17.47
N TYR A 182 10.29 15.77 17.66
CA TYR A 182 9.90 14.90 16.55
C TYR A 182 8.63 15.39 15.85
N ASP A 183 8.75 15.67 14.56
CA ASP A 183 7.63 16.01 13.69
C ASP A 183 7.17 14.76 12.91
N SER A 184 5.99 14.25 13.26
CA SER A 184 5.40 13.08 12.61
C SER A 184 5.11 13.30 11.13
N LEU A 185 4.75 14.53 10.72
CA LEU A 185 4.49 14.86 9.31
C LEU A 185 5.76 14.75 8.49
N LEU A 186 6.89 15.17 9.05
CA LEU A 186 8.20 15.07 8.39
C LEU A 186 8.57 13.59 8.18
N GLY A 187 8.26 12.73 9.16
CA GLY A 187 8.39 11.27 9.04
C GLY A 187 7.58 10.68 7.89
N ASP A 188 6.30 11.03 7.81
CA ASP A 188 5.36 10.54 6.77
C ASP A 188 5.75 11.03 5.36
N LEU A 189 6.18 12.28 5.25
CA LEU A 189 6.66 12.86 3.99
C LEU A 189 7.95 12.16 3.50
N GLN A 190 8.88 11.84 4.40
CA GLN A 190 10.09 11.09 4.05
C GLN A 190 9.77 9.68 3.55
N GLN A 191 8.78 9.02 4.15
CA GLN A 191 8.33 7.69 3.73
C GLN A 191 7.67 7.73 2.35
N SER A 192 6.74 8.67 2.14
CA SER A 192 6.08 8.88 0.86
C SER A 192 7.10 9.15 -0.26
N LEU A 193 8.08 10.01 0.01
CA LEU A 193 9.17 10.32 -0.92
C LEU A 193 10.01 9.08 -1.27
N LYS A 194 10.24 8.18 -0.31
CA LYS A 194 10.97 6.93 -0.56
C LYS A 194 10.18 5.99 -1.48
N ILE A 195 8.90 5.81 -1.23
CA ILE A 195 8.00 4.98 -2.05
C ILE A 195 7.95 5.52 -3.48
N GLU A 196 7.81 6.84 -3.62
CA GLU A 196 7.71 7.48 -4.92
C GLU A 196 9.03 7.38 -5.71
N LYS A 197 10.19 7.50 -5.04
CA LYS A 197 11.50 7.23 -5.66
C LYS A 197 11.68 5.80 -6.14
N GLU A 198 11.21 4.81 -5.39
CA GLU A 198 11.23 3.41 -5.84
C GLU A 198 10.31 3.22 -7.06
N SER A 199 9.12 3.84 -7.05
CA SER A 199 8.21 3.81 -8.20
C SER A 199 8.82 4.46 -9.45
N LEU A 200 9.56 5.56 -9.28
CA LEU A 200 10.26 6.26 -10.35
C LEU A 200 11.30 5.35 -10.99
N LYS A 201 12.15 4.68 -10.20
CA LYS A 201 13.15 3.73 -10.69
C LYS A 201 12.52 2.61 -11.52
N VAL A 202 11.39 2.06 -11.08
CA VAL A 202 10.67 1.02 -11.85
C VAL A 202 10.16 1.57 -13.18
N LYS A 203 9.63 2.79 -13.20
CA LYS A 203 9.18 3.44 -14.43
C LYS A 203 10.34 3.76 -15.37
N GLU A 204 11.49 4.21 -14.85
CA GLU A 204 12.70 4.47 -15.62
C GLU A 204 13.23 3.19 -16.28
N ILE A 205 13.31 2.08 -15.54
CA ILE A 205 13.71 0.77 -16.10
C ILE A 205 12.76 0.34 -17.22
N ARG A 206 11.43 0.49 -17.01
CA ARG A 206 10.45 0.16 -18.06
C ARG A 206 10.60 1.07 -19.28
N TYR A 207 10.82 2.37 -19.06
CA TYR A 207 11.02 3.32 -20.14
C TYR A 207 12.28 2.98 -20.96
N GLU A 208 13.40 2.68 -20.29
CA GLU A 208 14.62 2.25 -20.98
C GLU A 208 14.42 0.96 -21.77
N ALA A 209 13.75 -0.05 -21.20
CA ALA A 209 13.44 -1.29 -21.89
C ALA A 209 12.56 -1.07 -23.14
N VAL A 210 11.53 -0.23 -23.04
CA VAL A 210 10.67 0.13 -24.18
C VAL A 210 11.48 0.89 -25.23
N ARG A 211 12.33 1.82 -24.82
CA ARG A 211 13.18 2.61 -25.72
C ARG A 211 14.18 1.73 -26.46
N GLU A 212 14.78 0.75 -25.78
CA GLU A 212 15.73 -0.20 -26.37
C GLU A 212 15.03 -1.19 -27.31
N PHE A 213 13.83 -1.65 -26.96
CA PHE A 213 12.98 -2.44 -27.84
C PHE A 213 12.64 -1.69 -29.13
N LEU A 214 12.21 -0.41 -29.03
CA LEU A 214 11.88 0.41 -30.20
C LEU A 214 13.08 0.65 -31.11
N LYS A 215 14.28 0.85 -30.53
CA LYS A 215 15.52 0.95 -31.30
C LYS A 215 15.83 -0.35 -32.06
N THR A 216 15.68 -1.50 -31.39
CA THR A 216 15.96 -2.81 -31.98
C THR A 216 14.92 -3.20 -33.05
N ALA A 217 13.68 -2.76 -32.89
CA ALA A 217 12.59 -3.04 -33.81
C ALA A 217 12.59 -2.14 -35.07
N GLU A 218 13.62 -1.30 -35.26
CA GLU A 218 13.72 -0.32 -36.37
C GLU A 218 12.47 0.56 -36.54
N VAL A 219 11.71 0.78 -35.46
CA VAL A 219 10.54 1.66 -35.48
C VAL A 219 11.07 3.09 -35.46
N GLU A 220 10.91 3.79 -36.58
CA GLU A 220 11.34 5.18 -36.72
C GLU A 220 10.77 6.03 -35.59
N ASN A 221 11.65 6.84 -34.99
CA ASN A 221 11.29 7.71 -33.88
C ASN A 221 10.17 8.68 -34.31
N TYR A 222 9.23 9.00 -33.43
CA TYR A 222 8.06 9.80 -33.79
C TYR A 222 8.44 11.12 -34.50
N GLU A 223 9.48 11.78 -34.02
CA GLU A 223 10.03 13.00 -34.60
C GLU A 223 10.52 12.82 -36.05
N THR A 224 11.18 11.69 -36.35
CA THR A 224 11.66 11.39 -37.71
C THR A 224 10.52 11.08 -38.68
N VAL A 225 9.46 10.39 -38.21
CA VAL A 225 8.26 10.12 -39.00
C VAL A 225 7.51 11.41 -39.30
N GLN A 226 7.46 12.34 -38.34
CA GLN A 226 6.80 13.63 -38.50
C GLN A 226 7.48 14.49 -39.57
N VAL A 227 8.82 14.54 -39.57
CA VAL A 227 9.59 15.26 -40.61
C VAL A 227 9.36 14.66 -42.00
N LYS A 228 9.36 13.33 -42.12
CA LYS A 228 9.06 12.65 -43.40
C LYS A 228 7.63 12.89 -43.87
N SER A 229 6.66 12.95 -42.97
CA SER A 229 5.27 13.29 -43.31
C SER A 229 5.19 14.67 -43.95
N VAL A 230 5.84 15.67 -43.36
CA VAL A 230 5.86 17.05 -43.88
C VAL A 230 6.55 17.11 -45.26
N GLU A 231 7.65 16.37 -45.45
CA GLU A 231 8.28 16.29 -46.77
C GLU A 231 7.37 15.63 -47.82
N ILE A 232 6.65 14.58 -47.46
CA ILE A 232 5.71 13.90 -48.37
C ILE A 232 4.54 14.83 -48.73
N ASP A 233 4.01 15.57 -47.75
CA ASP A 233 2.93 16.54 -47.98
C ASP A 233 3.39 17.66 -48.93
N SER A 234 4.61 18.17 -48.77
CA SER A 234 5.18 19.17 -49.70
C SER A 234 5.31 18.63 -51.14
N LYS A 235 5.73 17.37 -51.29
CA LYS A 235 5.83 16.70 -52.60
C LYS A 235 4.45 16.49 -53.23
N LEU A 236 3.43 16.22 -52.42
CA LEU A 236 2.05 16.10 -52.90
C LEU A 236 1.50 17.44 -53.37
N GLU A 237 1.79 18.55 -52.68
CA GLU A 237 1.44 19.90 -53.13
C GLU A 237 2.11 20.25 -54.47
N ASP A 238 3.40 19.94 -54.61
CA ASP A 238 4.14 20.13 -55.86
C ASP A 238 3.55 19.32 -57.02
N ILE A 239 3.19 18.05 -56.79
CA ILE A 239 2.56 17.21 -57.82
C ILE A 239 1.16 17.74 -58.18
N ASN A 240 0.38 18.18 -57.20
CA ASN A 240 -0.94 18.75 -57.44
C ASN A 240 -0.86 20.06 -58.24
N SER A 241 0.12 20.92 -57.96
CA SER A 241 0.36 22.15 -58.73
C SER A 241 0.72 21.85 -60.19
N LYS A 242 1.52 20.81 -60.43
CA LYS A 242 1.83 20.32 -61.78
C LYS A 242 0.59 19.81 -62.50
N ILE A 243 -0.27 19.04 -61.81
CA ILE A 243 -1.54 18.55 -62.38
C ILE A 243 -2.47 19.70 -62.75
N GLU A 244 -2.59 20.73 -61.92
CA GLU A 244 -3.42 21.91 -62.23
C GLU A 244 -2.86 22.69 -63.42
N ASN A 245 -1.52 22.81 -63.53
CA ASN A 245 -0.90 23.41 -64.71
C ASN A 245 -1.19 22.60 -65.98
N TYR A 246 -1.06 21.27 -65.93
CA TYR A 246 -1.40 20.40 -67.07
C TYR A 246 -2.88 20.50 -67.46
N LYS A 247 -3.81 20.59 -66.50
CA LYS A 247 -5.24 20.82 -66.79
C LYS A 247 -5.48 22.18 -67.47
N SER A 248 -4.77 23.22 -67.04
CA SER A 248 -4.87 24.56 -67.63
C SER A 248 -4.33 24.62 -69.07
N ASP A 249 -3.31 23.80 -69.38
CA ASP A 249 -2.74 23.68 -70.73
C ASP A 249 -3.63 22.84 -71.66
N ILE A 250 -4.29 21.80 -71.13
CA ILE A 250 -5.27 20.99 -71.86
C ILE A 250 -6.50 21.84 -72.26
N LEU A 251 -6.92 22.80 -71.43
CA LEU A 251 -8.06 23.69 -71.72
C LEU A 251 -7.81 24.73 -72.83
N LYS A 252 -6.54 25.01 -73.18
CA LYS A 252 -6.18 26.00 -74.23
C LYS A 252 -6.04 25.40 -75.62
N THR A 253 -5.98 24.09 -75.73
CA THR A 253 -5.83 23.39 -77.01
C THR A 253 -7.18 22.80 -77.36
N GLU A 254 -7.78 23.24 -78.47
CA GLU A 254 -9.08 22.74 -78.96
C GLU A 254 -9.07 21.21 -79.00
N VAL A 255 -9.99 20.55 -78.29
CA VAL A 255 -10.21 19.11 -78.45
C VAL A 255 -11.68 18.80 -78.56
N GLY A 256 -12.00 18.08 -79.64
CA GLY A 256 -13.31 17.57 -79.98
C GLY A 256 -13.84 16.50 -79.04
N ASN A 257 -14.96 15.93 -79.47
CA ASN A 257 -15.94 15.18 -78.67
C ASN A 257 -15.40 14.07 -77.74
N ASP A 258 -14.21 13.50 -77.98
CA ASP A 258 -13.59 12.48 -77.13
C ASP A 258 -13.19 12.99 -75.73
N VAL A 259 -12.82 14.27 -75.60
CA VAL A 259 -12.48 14.86 -74.29
C VAL A 259 -13.73 15.12 -73.45
N ASN A 260 -14.87 15.41 -74.07
CA ASN A 260 -16.14 15.56 -73.35
C ASN A 260 -16.62 14.22 -72.77
N GLU A 261 -16.44 13.10 -73.48
CA GLU A 261 -16.73 11.77 -72.92
C GLU A 261 -15.81 11.43 -71.75
N LEU A 262 -14.51 11.74 -71.86
CA LEU A 262 -13.56 11.57 -70.76
C LEU A 262 -13.87 12.47 -69.56
N ILE A 263 -14.30 13.72 -69.77
CA ILE A 263 -14.70 14.63 -68.70
C ILE A 263 -15.95 14.11 -67.98
N VAL A 264 -16.94 13.59 -68.72
CA VAL A 264 -18.15 12.98 -68.13
C VAL A 264 -17.77 11.72 -67.34
N LEU A 265 -16.85 10.90 -67.85
CA LEU A 265 -16.39 9.67 -67.18
C LEU A 265 -15.58 9.99 -65.91
N ILE A 266 -14.73 11.03 -65.95
CA ILE A 266 -14.01 11.55 -64.77
C ILE A 266 -14.99 12.14 -63.75
N SER A 267 -16.03 12.84 -64.20
CA SER A 267 -17.08 13.40 -63.33
C SER A 267 -17.84 12.29 -62.60
N ASP A 268 -18.29 11.24 -63.33
CA ASP A 268 -18.97 10.08 -62.75
C ASP A 268 -18.05 9.29 -61.79
N GLN A 269 -16.78 9.11 -62.13
CA GLN A 269 -15.80 8.51 -61.23
C GLN A 269 -15.57 9.35 -59.97
N LYS A 270 -15.52 10.68 -60.09
CA LYS A 270 -15.37 11.60 -58.97
C LYS A 270 -16.59 11.58 -58.05
N GLU A 271 -17.79 11.49 -58.62
CA GLU A 271 -19.03 11.35 -57.86
C GLU A 271 -19.08 10.02 -57.09
N LYS A 272 -18.72 8.91 -57.75
CA LYS A 272 -18.55 7.58 -57.12
C LYS A 272 -17.53 7.61 -55.99
N LEU A 273 -16.38 8.27 -56.19
CA LEU A 273 -15.36 8.47 -55.16
C LEU A 273 -15.89 9.29 -53.98
N SER A 274 -16.65 10.36 -54.23
CA SER A 274 -17.24 11.16 -53.16
C SER A 274 -18.25 10.36 -52.33
N ASN A 275 -19.09 9.56 -52.99
CA ASN A 275 -20.07 8.69 -52.34
C ASN A 275 -19.39 7.60 -51.51
N LEU A 276 -18.28 7.05 -51.98
CA LEU A 276 -17.47 6.09 -51.21
C LEU A 276 -16.81 6.75 -50.01
N ARG A 277 -16.28 7.98 -50.15
CA ARG A 277 -15.72 8.75 -49.03
C ARG A 277 -16.75 9.09 -47.95
N ASN A 278 -17.96 9.49 -48.35
CA ASN A 278 -19.04 9.76 -47.40
C ASN A 278 -19.44 8.49 -46.64
N LYS A 279 -19.61 7.35 -47.33
CA LYS A 279 -19.84 6.06 -46.66
C LYS A 279 -18.71 5.66 -45.72
N PHE A 280 -17.48 6.05 -46.03
CA PHE A 280 -16.31 5.80 -45.19
C PHE A 280 -16.37 6.61 -43.89
N LEU A 281 -16.66 7.90 -44.01
CA LEU A 281 -16.86 8.82 -42.90
C LEU A 281 -18.00 8.35 -41.98
N ASP A 282 -19.14 7.95 -42.55
CA ASP A 282 -20.28 7.42 -41.79
C ASP A 282 -19.90 6.16 -40.98
N GLN A 283 -19.10 5.28 -41.58
CA GLN A 283 -18.61 4.06 -40.91
C GLN A 283 -17.60 4.37 -39.81
N GLU A 284 -16.70 5.34 -40.01
CA GLU A 284 -15.78 5.79 -38.97
C GLU A 284 -16.53 6.43 -37.78
N GLN A 285 -17.51 7.29 -38.05
CA GLN A 285 -18.37 7.89 -37.01
C GLN A 285 -19.17 6.82 -36.25
N TYR A 286 -19.68 5.80 -36.96
CA TYR A 286 -20.38 4.69 -36.32
C TYR A 286 -19.47 3.88 -35.39
N ILE A 287 -18.21 3.64 -35.78
CA ILE A 287 -17.22 2.99 -34.91
C ILE A 287 -16.90 3.83 -33.68
N GLN A 288 -16.75 5.15 -33.83
CA GLN A 288 -16.54 6.05 -32.69
C GLN A 288 -17.71 5.99 -31.72
N LYS A 289 -18.96 5.96 -32.22
CA LYS A 289 -20.15 5.80 -31.39
C LYS A 289 -20.16 4.46 -30.64
N LEU A 290 -19.77 3.36 -31.29
CA LEU A 290 -19.62 2.05 -30.64
C LEU A 290 -18.53 2.05 -29.56
N GLN A 291 -17.42 2.78 -29.77
CA GLN A 291 -16.37 2.94 -28.77
C GLN A 291 -16.85 3.70 -27.54
N LEU A 292 -17.59 4.79 -27.73
CA LEU A 292 -18.16 5.55 -26.62
C LEU A 292 -19.11 4.69 -25.79
N LEU A 293 -19.97 3.91 -26.44
CA LEU A 293 -20.92 3.02 -25.77
C LEU A 293 -20.22 1.86 -25.05
N GLU A 294 -19.14 1.31 -25.61
CA GLU A 294 -18.29 0.32 -24.93
C GLU A 294 -17.66 0.89 -23.65
N ASN A 295 -17.18 2.13 -23.69
CA ASN A 295 -16.58 2.81 -22.53
C ASN A 295 -17.63 3.11 -21.44
N GLN A 296 -18.85 3.46 -21.83
CA GLN A 296 -19.95 3.65 -20.87
C GLN A 296 -20.26 2.35 -20.12
N TYR A 297 -20.45 1.23 -20.84
CA TYR A 297 -20.67 -0.07 -20.19
C TYR A 297 -19.48 -0.54 -19.36
N PHE A 298 -18.24 -0.17 -19.71
CA PHE A 298 -17.08 -0.43 -18.86
C PHE A 298 -17.21 0.27 -17.51
N ALA A 299 -17.48 1.58 -17.54
CA ALA A 299 -17.64 2.39 -16.33
C ALA A 299 -18.81 1.91 -15.47
N ASP A 300 -19.94 1.54 -16.08
CA ASP A 300 -21.09 1.02 -15.35
C ASP A 300 -20.78 -0.32 -14.67
N ILE A 301 -20.09 -1.23 -15.36
CA ILE A 301 -19.65 -2.52 -14.77
C ILE A 301 -18.71 -2.29 -13.58
N GLU A 302 -17.73 -1.38 -13.71
CA GLU A 302 -16.83 -1.06 -12.60
C GLU A 302 -17.59 -0.49 -11.41
N LYS A 303 -18.44 0.51 -11.64
CA LYS A 303 -19.25 1.14 -10.59
C LYS A 303 -20.11 0.14 -9.83
N ILE A 304 -20.84 -0.74 -10.52
CA ILE A 304 -21.68 -1.75 -9.87
C ILE A 304 -20.81 -2.79 -9.14
N SER A 305 -19.64 -3.14 -9.68
CA SER A 305 -18.73 -4.09 -9.02
C SER A 305 -18.15 -3.54 -7.70
N GLU A 306 -17.84 -2.24 -7.66
CA GLU A 306 -17.41 -1.55 -6.44
C GLU A 306 -18.54 -1.48 -5.41
N GLN A 307 -19.77 -1.21 -5.85
CA GLN A 307 -20.95 -1.25 -4.97
C GLN A 307 -21.13 -2.63 -4.33
N ILE A 308 -20.99 -3.72 -5.11
CA ILE A 308 -21.05 -5.08 -4.56
C ILE A 308 -19.93 -5.34 -3.56
N ALA A 309 -18.70 -4.90 -3.85
CA ALA A 309 -17.58 -5.05 -2.92
C ALA A 309 -17.84 -4.30 -1.60
N GLY A 310 -18.40 -3.09 -1.68
CA GLY A 310 -18.84 -2.30 -0.53
C GLY A 310 -19.94 -3.01 0.26
N ILE A 311 -20.97 -3.53 -0.41
CA ILE A 311 -22.05 -4.28 0.24
C ILE A 311 -21.51 -5.54 0.95
N LYS A 312 -20.61 -6.30 0.31
CA LYS A 312 -19.97 -7.47 0.92
C LYS A 312 -19.13 -7.10 2.15
N ALA A 313 -18.50 -5.93 2.16
CA ALA A 313 -17.76 -5.45 3.33
C ALA A 313 -18.70 -5.08 4.49
N ILE A 314 -19.85 -4.46 4.19
CA ILE A 314 -20.85 -4.06 5.18
C ILE A 314 -21.63 -5.27 5.73
N ASN A 315 -21.94 -6.27 4.89
CA ASN A 315 -22.64 -7.49 5.30
C ASN A 315 -21.78 -8.47 6.13
N LYS A 316 -20.54 -8.13 6.48
CA LYS A 316 -19.74 -8.90 7.46
C LYS A 316 -20.21 -8.69 8.90
N TYR A 317 -21.02 -7.67 9.15
CA TYR A 317 -21.55 -7.38 10.47
C TYR A 317 -22.94 -8.02 10.62
N GLU A 318 -23.09 -8.91 11.60
CA GLU A 318 -24.38 -9.50 11.96
C GLU A 318 -25.19 -8.50 12.80
N TYR A 319 -26.35 -8.08 12.29
CA TYR A 319 -27.25 -7.18 13.02
C TYR A 319 -28.21 -8.00 13.89
N LEU A 320 -27.95 -8.01 15.21
CA LEU A 320 -28.85 -8.62 16.20
C LEU A 320 -30.11 -7.76 16.44
N TYR A 321 -29.98 -6.45 16.27
CA TYR A 321 -31.04 -5.46 16.48
C TYR A 321 -31.08 -4.46 15.32
N CYS A 322 -32.28 -4.01 14.96
CA CYS A 322 -32.45 -2.98 13.94
C CYS A 322 -31.85 -1.64 14.40
N PRO A 323 -30.93 -1.02 13.64
CA PRO A 323 -30.27 0.22 14.04
C PRO A 323 -31.21 1.44 14.06
N ASN A 324 -32.40 1.34 13.46
CA ASN A 324 -33.38 2.43 13.47
C ASN A 324 -34.36 2.36 14.64
N CYS A 325 -34.86 1.17 14.99
CA CYS A 325 -35.93 0.99 15.97
C CYS A 325 -35.61 0.04 17.13
N LEU A 326 -34.38 -0.51 17.17
CA LEU A 326 -33.84 -1.40 18.20
C LEU A 326 -34.62 -2.69 18.46
N ARG A 327 -35.50 -3.09 17.53
CA ARG A 327 -36.19 -4.39 17.60
C ARG A 327 -35.26 -5.54 17.19
N PRO A 328 -35.36 -6.71 17.83
CA PRO A 328 -34.57 -7.88 17.46
C PRO A 328 -34.95 -8.38 16.06
N ILE A 329 -33.94 -8.73 15.26
CA ILE A 329 -34.12 -9.24 13.89
C ILE A 329 -34.10 -10.78 13.93
N SER A 330 -35.05 -11.44 13.25
CA SER A 330 -35.07 -12.90 13.11
C SER A 330 -34.03 -13.39 12.10
N LEU A 331 -33.28 -14.43 12.45
CA LEU A 331 -32.33 -15.11 11.55
C LEU A 331 -33.12 -15.84 10.45
N HIS A 332 -32.83 -15.54 9.19
CA HIS A 332 -33.42 -16.19 8.01
C HIS A 332 -32.36 -16.89 7.17
N GLU A 333 -32.82 -17.84 6.35
CA GLU A 333 -32.00 -18.61 5.41
C GLU A 333 -31.56 -17.79 4.18
N GLU A 334 -30.55 -18.35 3.52
CA GLU A 334 -29.54 -17.78 2.63
C GLU A 334 -30.06 -16.91 1.47
N SER A 335 -29.29 -15.85 1.14
CA SER A 335 -29.34 -14.93 -0.04
C SER A 335 -30.17 -13.63 0.02
N SER A 336 -30.81 -13.29 1.13
CA SER A 336 -31.54 -12.00 1.27
C SER A 336 -30.93 -11.05 2.31
N CYS A 337 -31.12 -9.73 2.12
CA CYS A 337 -30.65 -8.73 3.08
C CYS A 337 -31.42 -8.85 4.42
N LEU A 338 -30.70 -8.94 5.55
CA LEU A 338 -31.26 -9.06 6.90
C LEU A 338 -32.13 -7.88 7.37
N LEU A 339 -32.07 -6.73 6.67
CA LEU A 339 -32.76 -5.49 7.05
C LEU A 339 -33.98 -5.17 6.16
N CYS A 340 -33.87 -5.34 4.84
CA CYS A 340 -34.92 -4.98 3.89
C CYS A 340 -35.53 -6.18 3.12
N HIS A 341 -35.03 -7.40 3.36
CA HIS A 341 -35.51 -8.64 2.74
C HIS A 341 -35.45 -8.70 1.21
N GLN A 342 -34.70 -7.80 0.55
CA GLN A 342 -34.48 -7.87 -0.89
C GLN A 342 -33.42 -8.92 -1.23
N ASN A 343 -33.65 -9.68 -2.32
CA ASN A 343 -32.71 -10.64 -2.85
C ASN A 343 -31.61 -9.90 -3.64
N MET A 344 -30.35 -10.31 -3.45
CA MET A 344 -29.17 -9.69 -4.07
C MET A 344 -28.82 -10.30 -5.44
N ASP A 345 -29.54 -11.35 -5.86
CA ASP A 345 -29.31 -12.06 -7.13
C ASP A 345 -29.59 -11.18 -8.37
N ASP A 346 -30.54 -10.24 -8.29
CA ASP A 346 -30.94 -9.36 -9.40
C ASP A 346 -29.77 -8.49 -9.89
N ILE A 347 -28.94 -8.00 -8.96
CA ILE A 347 -27.76 -7.17 -9.26
C ILE A 347 -26.69 -8.00 -9.98
N VAL A 348 -26.55 -9.29 -9.63
CA VAL A 348 -25.59 -10.20 -10.27
C VAL A 348 -26.04 -10.56 -11.69
N ILE A 349 -27.35 -10.70 -11.92
CA ILE A 349 -27.93 -10.93 -13.25
C ILE A 349 -27.67 -9.71 -14.15
N GLU A 350 -27.92 -8.49 -13.65
CA GLU A 350 -27.71 -7.24 -14.39
C GLU A 350 -26.25 -7.07 -14.85
N ILE A 351 -25.27 -7.35 -13.98
CA ILE A 351 -23.84 -7.33 -14.36
C ILE A 351 -23.53 -8.34 -15.46
N ASN A 352 -24.09 -9.54 -15.37
CA ASN A 352 -23.82 -10.59 -16.36
C ASN A 352 -24.40 -10.23 -17.73
N ASP A 353 -25.55 -9.57 -17.77
CA ASP A 353 -26.15 -9.12 -19.01
C ASP A 353 -25.39 -7.95 -19.63
N LEU A 354 -24.94 -6.96 -18.84
CA LEU A 354 -24.05 -5.89 -19.30
C LEU A 354 -22.72 -6.44 -19.84
N LYS A 355 -22.15 -7.48 -19.21
CA LYS A 355 -20.94 -8.16 -19.71
C LYS A 355 -21.17 -8.88 -21.04
N LYS A 356 -22.35 -9.49 -21.25
CA LYS A 356 -22.71 -10.12 -22.53
C LYS A 356 -22.87 -9.08 -23.63
N GLU A 357 -23.57 -7.97 -23.36
CA GLU A 357 -23.73 -6.88 -24.32
C GLU A 357 -22.40 -6.28 -24.74
N ARG A 358 -21.50 -6.03 -23.78
CA ARG A 358 -20.15 -5.54 -24.06
C ARG A 358 -19.37 -6.48 -24.98
N LYS A 359 -19.39 -7.80 -24.72
CA LYS A 359 -18.74 -8.79 -25.60
C LYS A 359 -19.33 -8.78 -27.01
N ASN A 360 -20.64 -8.59 -27.14
CA ASN A 360 -21.30 -8.49 -28.45
C ASN A 360 -20.88 -7.22 -29.21
N LEU A 361 -20.75 -6.09 -28.51
CA LEU A 361 -20.27 -4.84 -29.09
C LEU A 361 -18.80 -4.93 -29.54
N GLN A 362 -17.94 -5.56 -28.76
CA GLN A 362 -16.55 -5.80 -29.13
C GLN A 362 -16.44 -6.63 -30.41
N LYS A 363 -17.24 -7.70 -30.53
CA LYS A 363 -17.29 -8.51 -31.76
C LYS A 363 -17.75 -7.70 -32.97
N ARG A 364 -18.80 -6.89 -32.83
CA ARG A 364 -19.30 -6.00 -33.90
C ARG A 364 -18.25 -4.96 -34.30
N LYS A 365 -17.60 -4.32 -33.33
CA LYS A 365 -16.54 -3.34 -33.58
C LYS A 365 -15.37 -3.97 -34.33
N MET A 366 -14.89 -5.15 -33.91
CA MET A 366 -13.81 -5.86 -34.61
C MET A 366 -14.19 -6.20 -36.05
N SER A 367 -15.40 -6.70 -36.30
CA SER A 367 -15.83 -7.02 -37.67
C SER A 367 -15.90 -5.78 -38.57
N PHE A 368 -16.47 -4.67 -38.08
CA PHE A 368 -16.52 -3.41 -38.85
C PHE A 368 -15.13 -2.81 -39.08
N THR A 369 -14.24 -2.87 -38.09
CA THR A 369 -12.86 -2.36 -38.21
C THR A 369 -12.06 -3.18 -39.23
N LEU A 370 -12.21 -4.50 -39.24
CA LEU A 370 -11.58 -5.38 -40.23
C LEU A 370 -12.07 -5.09 -41.66
N ILE A 371 -13.38 -4.88 -41.84
CA ILE A 371 -13.98 -4.51 -43.13
C ILE A 371 -13.43 -3.16 -43.62
N LEU A 372 -13.28 -2.18 -42.74
CA LEU A 372 -12.70 -0.87 -43.06
C LEU A 372 -11.22 -0.97 -43.47
N ILE A 373 -10.42 -1.78 -42.75
CA ILE A 373 -9.01 -1.99 -43.07
C ILE A 373 -8.86 -2.69 -44.44
N GLN A 374 -9.67 -3.72 -44.72
CA GLN A 374 -9.66 -4.40 -46.02
C GLN A 374 -10.08 -3.47 -47.16
N LYS A 375 -11.08 -2.59 -46.93
CA LYS A 375 -11.51 -1.60 -47.92
C LYS A 375 -10.49 -0.48 -48.12
N LYS A 376 -9.79 0.00 -47.07
CA LYS A 376 -8.68 0.96 -47.22
C LYS A 376 -7.55 0.35 -48.07
N LYS A 377 -7.18 -0.92 -47.84
CA LYS A 377 -6.15 -1.61 -48.64
C LYS A 377 -6.50 -1.68 -50.13
N LYS A 378 -7.76 -2.02 -50.46
CA LYS A 378 -8.25 -2.07 -51.86
C LYS A 378 -8.36 -0.71 -52.57
N ILE A 379 -8.22 0.41 -51.84
CA ILE A 379 -8.22 1.77 -52.41
C ILE A 379 -6.78 2.26 -52.61
N LEU A 380 -5.80 1.65 -51.93
CA LEU A 380 -4.37 1.96 -52.01
C LEU A 380 -3.62 1.11 -53.05
N GLU A 381 -4.15 -0.07 -53.38
CA GLU A 381 -3.84 -0.84 -54.61
C GLU A 381 -4.65 -0.29 -55.78
#